data_AF-A0A8J5MW63-F1
#
_entry.id   AF-A0A8J5MW63-F1
#
_cell.length_a   1.000
_cell.length_b   1.000
_cell.length_c   1.000
_cell.angle_alpha   90.00
_cell.angle_beta   90.00
_cell.angle_gamma   90.00
#
_symmetry.space_group_name_H-M   'P 1'
#
loop_
_entity.id
_entity.type
_entity.pdbx_description
1 polymer ?
#
loop_
_entity_poly.entity_id
_entity_poly.type
_entity_poly.pdbx_seq_one_letter_code
_entity_poly.pdbx_strand_id
1 'polypeptide(L)'
;MSPAIHPVAEPPTFAIPTVMKYKIPKETEFNHAYEVVVALELDYKNIKFSVKPNLVGDLILSPQDHNTAKILSEVTNLNGKTVKIIPLDPEEKTTRMKFGRHQSRCHKKVRCGICSQSHKTEMCIQKHKEGTTTTAKCPNCGKKHHAWSTSCPERRERMKVAMAKIKPQDTTEAPQSTFVWGQQRQKTVNPTPTPPQLSEDSFPALPPPGYRTKLKTPGQNQSMQETMTNQWTPKQQLQSCIAVKGQNTPVLVENIILPGTL
;
A
#
# COMPACT_ATOMS: atom_id res chain seq x y z
N MET A 1 62.48 5.33 -3.78
CA MET A 1 61.52 5.61 -2.70
C MET A 1 60.22 6.03 -3.37
N SER A 2 59.22 5.14 -3.40
CA SER A 2 57.95 5.40 -4.09
C SER A 2 57.04 6.25 -3.19
N PRO A 3 56.42 7.33 -3.70
CA PRO A 3 55.52 8.15 -2.91
C PRO A 3 54.23 7.37 -2.62
N ALA A 4 53.84 7.33 -1.34
CA ALA A 4 52.59 6.74 -0.90
C ALA A 4 51.42 7.57 -1.42
N ILE A 5 50.57 6.97 -2.25
CA ILE A 5 49.32 7.56 -2.70
C ILE A 5 48.35 7.52 -1.52
N HIS A 6 48.10 8.67 -0.92
CA HIS A 6 47.10 8.79 0.14
C HIS A 6 45.69 8.59 -0.44
N PRO A 7 44.83 7.80 0.22
CA PRO A 7 43.45 7.62 -0.22
C PRO A 7 42.70 8.94 -0.13
N VAL A 8 42.15 9.39 -1.26
CA VAL A 8 41.27 10.55 -1.35
C VAL A 8 40.02 10.23 -0.53
N ALA A 9 39.77 10.99 0.53
CA ALA A 9 38.58 10.83 1.35
C ALA A 9 37.32 11.04 0.48
N GLU A 10 36.45 10.03 0.43
CA GLU A 10 35.17 10.15 -0.26
C GLU A 10 34.35 11.28 0.36
N PRO A 11 33.79 12.20 -0.44
CA PRO A 11 33.01 13.31 0.09
C PRO A 11 31.79 12.77 0.84
N PRO A 12 31.42 13.38 1.98
CA PRO A 12 30.29 12.92 2.78
C PRO A 12 29.01 12.89 1.94
N THR A 13 28.43 11.70 1.81
CA THR A 13 27.16 11.48 1.14
C THR A 13 26.05 12.11 1.98
N PHE A 14 25.77 13.40 1.76
CA PHE A 14 24.65 14.07 2.41
C PHE A 14 23.35 13.35 2.03
N ALA A 15 22.62 12.86 3.03
CA ALA A 15 21.31 12.28 2.84
C ALA A 15 20.41 13.31 2.16
N ILE A 16 20.11 13.08 0.88
CA ILE A 16 19.32 14.01 0.08
C ILE A 16 17.95 14.12 0.76
N PRO A 17 17.52 15.31 1.20
CA PRO A 17 16.22 15.49 1.80
C PRO A 17 15.16 14.96 0.83
N THR A 18 14.17 14.25 1.37
CA THR A 18 13.16 13.57 0.56
C THR A 18 12.42 14.62 -0.27
N VAL A 19 12.75 14.71 -1.56
CA VAL A 19 12.24 15.79 -2.41
C VAL A 19 10.73 15.67 -2.53
N MET A 20 10.02 16.76 -2.22
CA MET A 20 8.56 16.83 -2.34
C MET A 20 8.14 16.54 -3.79
N LYS A 21 7.07 15.79 -3.97
CA LYS A 21 6.50 15.49 -5.29
C LYS A 21 5.35 16.44 -5.55
N TYR A 22 5.02 16.64 -6.82
CA TYR A 22 3.91 17.49 -7.23
C TYR A 22 2.99 16.71 -8.17
N LYS A 23 1.71 17.03 -8.16
CA LYS A 23 0.68 16.44 -9.00
C LYS A 23 0.10 17.51 -9.92
N ILE A 24 0.02 17.19 -11.21
CA ILE A 24 -0.78 17.91 -12.20
C ILE A 24 -2.07 17.10 -12.41
N PRO A 25 -3.24 17.61 -11.98
CA PRO A 25 -4.53 16.97 -12.25
C PRO A 25 -4.79 16.83 -13.75
N LYS A 26 -5.62 15.86 -14.13
CA LYS A 26 -6.12 15.78 -15.51
C LYS A 26 -6.96 17.00 -15.92
N GLU A 27 -7.69 17.58 -14.96
CA GLU A 27 -8.57 18.74 -15.16
C GLU A 27 -7.77 20.04 -15.04
N THR A 28 -7.16 20.46 -16.15
CA THR A 28 -6.52 21.77 -16.29
C THR A 28 -7.13 22.51 -17.49
N GLU A 29 -6.84 23.80 -17.66
CA GLU A 29 -7.18 24.57 -18.87
C GLU A 29 -6.40 24.13 -20.12
N PHE A 30 -5.56 23.10 -19.97
CA PHE A 30 -4.80 22.46 -21.01
C PHE A 30 -5.55 21.24 -21.49
N ASN A 31 -5.47 20.94 -22.79
CA ASN A 31 -6.18 19.78 -23.35
C ASN A 31 -5.60 18.48 -22.78
N HIS A 32 -4.30 18.50 -22.44
CA HIS A 32 -3.60 17.39 -21.83
C HIS A 32 -2.59 17.86 -20.79
N ALA A 33 -2.47 17.15 -19.66
CA ALA A 33 -1.43 17.37 -18.66
C ALA A 33 0.02 17.38 -19.23
N TYR A 34 0.28 16.74 -20.39
CA TYR A 34 1.60 16.84 -21.04
C TYR A 34 1.89 18.23 -21.61
N GLU A 35 0.88 19.00 -22.04
CA GLU A 35 1.08 20.37 -22.51
C GLU A 35 1.62 21.25 -21.37
N VAL A 36 1.20 20.98 -20.12
CA VAL A 36 1.73 21.67 -18.93
C VAL A 36 3.22 21.36 -18.74
N VAL A 37 3.65 20.12 -18.96
CA VAL A 37 5.06 19.72 -18.87
C VAL A 37 5.90 20.42 -19.93
N VAL A 38 5.42 20.45 -21.18
CA VAL A 38 6.09 21.15 -22.28
C VAL A 38 6.18 22.66 -22.00
N ALA A 39 5.10 23.26 -21.49
CA ALA A 39 5.09 24.67 -21.13
C ALA A 39 6.07 24.98 -19.99
N LEU A 40 6.17 24.11 -18.98
CA LEU A 40 7.16 24.25 -17.90
C LEU A 40 8.60 24.23 -18.43
N GLU A 41 8.92 23.31 -19.35
CA GLU A 41 10.26 23.20 -19.94
C GLU A 41 10.62 24.41 -20.83
N LEU A 42 9.63 24.97 -21.53
CA LEU A 42 9.81 26.16 -22.37
C LEU A 42 10.00 27.43 -21.56
N ASP A 43 9.13 27.67 -20.57
CA ASP A 43 9.14 28.90 -19.76
C ASP A 43 10.32 28.92 -18.78
N TYR A 44 10.79 27.75 -18.32
CA TYR A 44 11.85 27.62 -17.33
C TYR A 44 12.99 26.71 -17.81
N LYS A 45 13.95 27.26 -18.57
CA LYS A 45 15.06 26.47 -19.16
C LYS A 45 15.95 25.68 -18.19
N ASN A 46 15.93 26.00 -16.90
CA ASN A 46 16.84 25.45 -15.89
C ASN A 46 16.18 24.45 -14.93
N ILE A 47 14.90 24.10 -15.11
CA ILE A 47 14.26 23.14 -14.23
C ILE A 47 14.63 21.70 -14.60
N LYS A 48 14.82 20.86 -13.58
CA LYS A 48 15.11 19.43 -13.73
C LYS A 48 14.14 18.63 -12.89
N PHE A 49 13.29 17.85 -13.54
CA PHE A 49 12.32 16.99 -12.89
C PHE A 49 12.13 15.70 -13.68
N SER A 50 11.51 14.70 -13.06
CA SER A 50 11.06 13.48 -13.73
C SER A 50 9.54 13.39 -13.70
N VAL A 51 8.95 12.92 -14.80
CA VAL A 51 7.51 12.79 -14.97
C VAL A 51 7.11 11.32 -14.86
N LYS A 52 6.08 11.03 -14.08
CA LYS A 52 5.46 9.70 -14.01
C LYS A 52 3.95 9.79 -14.11
N PRO A 53 3.32 9.13 -15.09
CA PRO A 53 1.86 9.07 -15.15
C PRO A 53 1.31 8.22 -14.00
N ASN A 54 0.17 8.64 -13.46
CA ASN A 54 -0.59 7.91 -12.46
C ASN A 54 -1.78 7.17 -13.10
N LEU A 55 -2.31 6.15 -12.43
CA LEU A 55 -3.44 5.33 -12.90
C LEU A 55 -4.73 6.13 -13.14
N VAL A 56 -4.85 7.32 -12.55
CA VAL A 56 -6.02 8.22 -12.65
C VAL A 56 -5.88 9.18 -13.85
N GLY A 57 -4.75 9.16 -14.56
CA GLY A 57 -4.44 10.09 -15.65
C GLY A 57 -3.76 11.38 -15.20
N ASP A 58 -3.54 11.56 -13.89
CA ASP A 58 -2.71 12.65 -13.36
C ASP A 58 -1.23 12.43 -13.69
N LEU A 59 -0.44 13.51 -13.79
CA LEU A 59 1.02 13.43 -13.91
C LEU A 59 1.68 13.78 -12.57
N ILE A 60 2.64 12.97 -12.15
CA ILE A 60 3.45 13.21 -10.95
C ILE A 60 4.81 13.74 -11.38
N LEU A 61 5.14 14.94 -10.93
CA LEU A 61 6.46 15.55 -11.09
C LEU A 61 7.30 15.25 -9.85
N SER A 62 8.54 14.79 -10.06
CA SER A 62 9.54 14.66 -9.00
C SER A 62 10.73 15.57 -9.33
N PRO A 63 10.89 16.70 -8.63
CA PRO A 63 12.04 17.61 -8.82
C PRO A 63 13.35 16.87 -8.54
N GLN A 64 14.41 17.23 -9.24
CA GLN A 64 15.77 16.72 -8.98
C GLN A 64 16.58 17.65 -8.06
N ASP A 65 16.14 18.90 -7.93
CA ASP A 65 16.83 19.94 -7.17
C ASP A 65 15.82 20.85 -6.42
N HIS A 66 16.34 21.57 -5.42
CA HIS A 66 15.54 22.45 -4.55
C HIS A 66 14.97 23.66 -5.31
N ASN A 67 15.69 24.17 -6.32
CA ASN A 67 15.25 25.32 -7.10
C ASN A 67 14.02 24.94 -7.95
N THR A 68 14.06 23.78 -8.59
CA THR A 68 12.92 23.23 -9.33
C THR A 68 11.71 23.01 -8.42
N ALA A 69 11.90 22.49 -7.20
CA ALA A 69 10.80 22.33 -6.24
C ALA A 69 10.15 23.68 -5.89
N LYS A 70 10.97 24.71 -5.63
CA LYS A 70 10.49 26.07 -5.35
C LYS A 70 9.69 26.65 -6.52
N ILE A 71 10.22 26.54 -7.74
CA ILE A 71 9.53 26.98 -8.95
C ILE A 71 8.17 26.26 -9.08
N LEU A 72 8.14 24.94 -8.94
CA LEU A 72 6.90 24.16 -9.04
C LEU A 72 5.85 24.52 -7.98
N SER A 73 6.26 25.02 -6.81
CA SER A 73 5.32 25.51 -5.79
C SER A 73 4.78 26.92 -6.05
N GLU A 74 5.49 27.74 -6.82
CA GLU A 74 5.13 29.14 -7.08
C GLU A 74 4.39 29.31 -8.41
N VAL A 75 4.57 28.40 -9.37
CA VAL A 75 3.93 28.44 -10.69
C VAL A 75 2.41 28.31 -10.56
N THR A 76 1.71 29.35 -11.00
CA THR A 76 0.25 29.40 -11.10
C THR A 76 -0.24 29.62 -12.52
N ASN A 77 0.60 30.16 -13.41
CA ASN A 77 0.26 30.45 -14.81
C ASN A 77 1.40 30.01 -15.74
N LEU A 78 1.05 29.42 -16.88
CA LEU A 78 1.98 29.05 -17.96
C LEU A 78 1.34 29.44 -19.29
N ASN A 79 2.06 30.13 -20.17
CA ASN A 79 1.53 30.63 -21.45
C ASN A 79 0.17 31.36 -21.33
N GLY A 80 -0.02 32.13 -20.26
CA GLY A 80 -1.27 32.87 -20.01
C GLY A 80 -2.47 32.01 -19.58
N LYS A 81 -2.28 30.70 -19.35
CA LYS A 81 -3.31 29.79 -18.82
C LYS A 81 -3.03 29.44 -17.36
N THR A 82 -4.10 29.23 -16.59
CA THR A 82 -3.98 28.87 -15.18
C THR A 82 -3.63 27.39 -15.03
N VAL A 83 -2.61 27.08 -14.23
CA VAL A 83 -2.17 25.70 -13.94
C VAL A 83 -2.32 25.43 -12.45
N LYS A 84 -2.92 24.28 -12.11
CA LYS A 84 -2.95 23.77 -10.74
C LYS A 84 -1.87 22.72 -10.55
N ILE A 85 -0.75 23.12 -9.94
CA ILE A 85 0.30 22.20 -9.48
C ILE A 85 0.12 22.01 -7.98
N ILE A 86 -0.21 20.78 -7.55
CA ILE A 86 -0.55 20.49 -6.16
C ILE A 86 0.63 19.74 -5.52
N PRO A 87 1.19 20.20 -4.38
CA PRO A 87 2.17 19.43 -3.64
C PRO A 87 1.55 18.11 -3.19
N LEU A 88 2.20 17.00 -3.53
CA LEU A 88 1.77 15.67 -3.15
C LEU A 88 2.35 15.35 -1.78
N ASP A 89 1.50 15.34 -0.76
CA ASP A 89 1.91 14.99 0.58
C ASP A 89 2.58 13.59 0.57
N PRO A 90 3.79 13.45 1.13
CA PRO A 90 4.46 12.15 1.19
C PRO A 90 3.61 11.12 1.95
N GLU A 91 2.73 11.58 2.84
CA GLU A 91 1.76 10.77 3.57
C GLU A 91 0.54 10.35 2.75
N GLU A 92 0.21 11.01 1.64
CA GLU A 92 -0.98 10.66 0.84
C GLU A 92 -0.83 9.29 0.11
N LYS A 93 0.38 8.71 0.11
CA LYS A 93 0.63 7.31 -0.29
C LYS A 93 -0.12 6.27 0.55
N THR A 94 -0.90 6.67 1.56
CA THR A 94 -1.33 5.76 2.62
C THR A 94 -2.79 5.33 2.64
N THR A 95 -3.68 5.80 1.77
CA THR A 95 -5.09 5.33 1.81
C THR A 95 -5.30 3.91 1.27
N ARG A 96 -4.35 3.35 0.49
CA ARG A 96 -4.44 1.97 -0.03
C ARG A 96 -4.11 0.87 0.98
N MET A 97 -3.90 1.21 2.24
CA MET A 97 -3.51 0.26 3.27
C MET A 97 -4.64 -0.17 4.19
N LYS A 98 -5.86 0.30 3.93
CA LYS A 98 -6.97 0.00 4.83
C LYS A 98 -7.46 -1.45 4.64
N PHE A 99 -7.26 -2.10 3.48
CA PHE A 99 -7.85 -3.43 3.23
C PHE A 99 -7.06 -4.33 2.27
N GLY A 100 -6.65 -5.50 2.76
CA GLY A 100 -6.53 -6.72 1.94
C GLY A 100 -5.35 -6.87 0.99
N ARG A 101 -4.34 -5.99 0.98
CA ARG A 101 -3.09 -6.32 0.28
C ARG A 101 -2.36 -7.42 1.06
N HIS A 102 -1.91 -8.45 0.33
CA HIS A 102 -1.04 -9.49 0.88
C HIS A 102 0.13 -8.82 1.62
N GLN A 103 0.42 -9.25 2.85
CA GLN A 103 1.35 -8.57 3.76
C GLN A 103 2.72 -8.33 3.12
N SER A 104 3.17 -9.24 2.25
CA SER A 104 4.44 -9.13 1.51
C SER A 104 4.55 -7.92 0.59
N ARG A 105 3.44 -7.30 0.18
CA ARG A 105 3.42 -6.15 -0.75
C ARG A 105 3.15 -4.83 -0.04
N CYS A 106 3.28 -4.78 1.28
CA CYS A 106 2.94 -3.61 2.08
C CYS A 106 4.17 -3.12 2.86
N HIS A 107 4.70 -1.95 2.49
CA HIS A 107 5.88 -1.36 3.15
C HIS A 107 5.60 -0.69 4.50
N LYS A 108 4.33 -0.59 4.94
CA LYS A 108 4.04 0.00 6.26
C LYS A 108 3.88 -1.04 7.35
N LYS A 109 3.95 -0.58 8.60
CA LYS A 109 3.86 -1.41 9.81
C LYS A 109 2.66 -2.37 9.72
N VAL A 110 2.95 -3.67 9.83
CA VAL A 110 1.94 -4.74 9.78
C VAL A 110 0.95 -4.56 10.94
N ARG A 111 -0.36 -4.58 10.63
CA ARG A 111 -1.43 -4.54 11.63
C ARG A 111 -2.29 -5.79 11.52
N CYS A 112 -2.63 -6.38 12.67
CA CYS A 112 -3.45 -7.57 12.76
C CYS A 112 -4.91 -7.27 12.37
N GLY A 113 -5.47 -8.07 11.45
CA GLY A 113 -6.86 -7.94 11.02
C GLY A 113 -7.91 -8.36 12.07
N ILE A 114 -7.47 -9.00 13.16
CA ILE A 114 -8.31 -9.50 14.24
C ILE A 114 -8.37 -8.51 15.40
N CYS A 115 -7.21 -8.05 15.90
CA CYS A 115 -7.11 -7.25 17.12
C CYS A 115 -6.47 -5.85 16.93
N SER A 116 -6.13 -5.47 15.69
CA SER A 116 -5.52 -4.16 15.34
C SER A 116 -4.12 -3.85 15.88
N GLN A 117 -3.49 -4.77 16.61
CA GLN A 117 -2.13 -4.61 17.15
C GLN A 117 -1.05 -4.81 16.07
N SER A 118 0.19 -4.43 16.38
CA SER A 118 1.36 -4.49 15.48
C SER A 118 1.98 -5.90 15.38
N HIS A 119 1.23 -6.87 14.88
CA HIS A 119 1.70 -8.22 14.59
C HIS A 119 0.98 -8.84 13.38
N LYS A 120 1.51 -9.95 12.85
CA LYS A 120 0.87 -10.72 11.77
C LYS A 120 -0.41 -11.40 12.27
N THR A 121 -1.49 -11.38 11.49
CA THR A 121 -2.77 -12.01 11.85
C THR A 121 -2.64 -13.49 12.27
N GLU A 122 -1.67 -14.21 11.73
CA GLU A 122 -1.31 -15.59 12.11
C GLU A 122 -1.09 -15.75 13.63
N MET A 123 -0.49 -14.77 14.31
CA MET A 123 -0.27 -14.80 15.75
C MET A 123 -1.58 -14.78 16.55
N CYS A 124 -2.59 -14.03 16.09
CA CYS A 124 -3.92 -14.05 16.70
C CYS A 124 -4.64 -15.38 16.45
N ILE A 125 -4.48 -15.96 15.25
CA ILE A 125 -5.05 -17.26 14.90
C ILE A 125 -4.43 -18.36 15.76
N GLN A 126 -3.11 -18.31 15.97
CA GLN A 126 -2.40 -19.24 16.83
C GLN A 126 -2.85 -19.13 18.29
N LYS A 127 -2.93 -17.92 18.86
CA LYS A 127 -3.50 -17.69 20.19
C LYS A 127 -4.92 -18.24 20.34
N HIS A 128 -5.75 -18.06 19.32
CA HIS A 128 -7.11 -18.60 19.33
C HIS A 128 -7.12 -20.14 19.31
N LYS A 129 -6.20 -20.79 18.58
CA LYS A 129 -6.04 -22.26 18.61
C LYS A 129 -5.57 -22.76 19.96
N GLU A 130 -4.76 -21.98 20.67
CA GLU A 130 -4.30 -22.22 22.03
C GLU A 130 -5.39 -21.92 23.09
N GLY A 131 -6.61 -21.56 22.68
CA GLY A 131 -7.71 -21.21 23.59
C GLY A 131 -7.61 -19.82 24.21
N THR A 132 -6.62 -19.01 23.83
CA THR A 132 -6.47 -17.64 24.31
C THR A 132 -7.44 -16.72 23.57
N THR A 133 -8.39 -16.13 24.31
CA THR A 133 -9.32 -15.15 23.77
C THR A 133 -8.61 -13.83 23.47
N THR A 134 -8.65 -13.38 22.21
CA THR A 134 -8.15 -12.05 21.82
C THR A 134 -9.31 -11.09 21.60
N THR A 135 -9.22 -9.86 22.10
CA THR A 135 -10.27 -8.86 21.87
C THR A 135 -10.27 -8.44 20.42
N ALA A 136 -11.37 -8.74 19.72
CA ALA A 136 -11.55 -8.31 18.34
C ALA A 136 -11.59 -6.77 18.28
N LYS A 137 -10.74 -6.17 17.45
CA LYS A 137 -10.72 -4.72 17.19
C LYS A 137 -10.45 -4.51 15.72
N CYS A 138 -11.30 -3.73 15.07
CA CYS A 138 -11.21 -3.45 13.64
C CYS A 138 -10.11 -2.41 13.37
N PRO A 139 -9.11 -2.70 12.52
CA PRO A 139 -8.02 -1.76 12.24
C PRO A 139 -8.47 -0.52 11.47
N ASN A 140 -9.71 -0.54 10.98
CA ASN A 140 -10.29 0.50 10.16
C ASN A 140 -11.14 1.45 11.01
N CYS A 141 -12.25 0.96 11.57
CA CYS A 141 -13.15 1.80 12.38
C CYS A 141 -12.90 1.73 13.90
N GLY A 142 -11.96 0.92 14.37
CA GLY A 142 -11.64 0.78 15.80
C GLY A 142 -12.65 0.03 16.68
N LYS A 143 -13.80 -0.38 16.13
CA LYS A 143 -14.89 -1.07 16.86
C LYS A 143 -14.60 -2.56 17.11
N LYS A 144 -15.39 -3.20 17.99
CA LYS A 144 -15.26 -4.60 18.43
C LYS A 144 -15.70 -5.64 17.37
N HIS A 145 -15.04 -5.68 16.22
CA HIS A 145 -15.23 -6.71 15.19
C HIS A 145 -13.94 -6.89 14.38
N HIS A 146 -13.81 -8.00 13.65
CA HIS A 146 -12.67 -8.23 12.76
C HIS A 146 -12.75 -7.37 11.49
N ALA A 147 -11.60 -7.07 10.86
CA ALA A 147 -11.51 -6.18 9.69
C ALA A 147 -12.43 -6.55 8.51
N TRP A 148 -12.81 -7.82 8.42
CA TRP A 148 -13.60 -8.46 7.37
C TRP A 148 -15.04 -8.77 7.81
N SER A 149 -15.51 -8.21 8.93
CA SER A 149 -16.93 -8.28 9.30
C SER A 149 -17.79 -7.41 8.38
N THR A 150 -18.99 -7.87 8.00
CA THR A 150 -20.01 -7.09 7.26
C THR A 150 -20.66 -5.99 8.13
N SER A 151 -20.46 -6.07 9.45
CA SER A 151 -20.89 -5.03 10.41
C SER A 151 -20.03 -3.77 10.39
N CYS A 152 -18.86 -3.79 9.72
CA CYS A 152 -17.96 -2.65 9.67
C CYS A 152 -18.54 -1.52 8.80
N PRO A 153 -18.82 -0.32 9.36
CA PRO A 153 -19.41 0.79 8.60
C PRO A 153 -18.48 1.26 7.47
N GLU A 154 -17.18 1.35 7.71
CA GLU A 154 -16.19 1.69 6.69
C GLU A 154 -16.06 0.65 5.58
N ARG A 155 -16.38 -0.62 5.86
CA ARG A 155 -16.44 -1.66 4.83
C ARG A 155 -17.70 -1.51 4.00
N ARG A 156 -18.84 -1.29 4.65
CA ARG A 156 -20.12 -1.09 3.96
C ARG A 156 -20.07 0.08 3.01
N GLU A 157 -19.52 1.22 3.44
CA GLU A 157 -19.44 2.41 2.60
C GLU A 157 -18.57 2.18 1.36
N ARG A 158 -17.45 1.46 1.51
CA ARG A 158 -16.62 1.13 0.34
C ARG A 158 -17.23 0.09 -0.56
N MET A 159 -18.00 -0.86 -0.05
CA MET A 159 -18.79 -1.74 -0.89
C MET A 159 -19.79 -0.93 -1.72
N LYS A 160 -20.48 0.07 -1.14
CA LYS A 160 -21.36 0.97 -1.91
C LYS A 160 -20.61 1.71 -3.01
N VAL A 161 -19.48 2.34 -2.70
CA VAL A 161 -18.66 3.05 -3.70
C VAL A 161 -18.11 2.11 -4.77
N ALA A 162 -17.69 0.90 -4.39
CA ALA A 162 -17.23 -0.10 -5.34
C ALA A 162 -18.36 -0.58 -6.27
N MET A 163 -19.55 -0.82 -5.72
CA MET A 163 -20.73 -1.19 -6.49
C MET A 163 -21.18 -0.06 -7.41
N ALA A 164 -21.11 1.20 -6.98
CA ALA A 164 -21.41 2.36 -7.83
C ALA A 164 -20.37 2.57 -8.95
N LYS A 165 -19.12 2.16 -8.74
CA LYS A 165 -18.05 2.23 -9.75
C LYS A 165 -18.10 1.12 -10.78
N ILE A 166 -18.70 -0.01 -10.43
CA ILE A 166 -19.15 -0.97 -11.43
C ILE A 166 -20.34 -0.29 -12.10
N LYS A 167 -20.06 0.64 -13.02
CA LYS A 167 -21.06 1.03 -14.00
C LYS A 167 -21.58 -0.28 -14.56
N PRO A 168 -22.90 -0.50 -14.65
CA PRO A 168 -23.39 -1.55 -15.53
C PRO A 168 -22.67 -1.27 -16.85
N GLN A 169 -21.76 -2.17 -17.24
CA GLN A 169 -21.30 -2.15 -18.60
C GLN A 169 -22.59 -2.17 -19.38
N ASP A 170 -22.83 -1.12 -20.17
CA ASP A 170 -23.96 -1.10 -21.09
C ASP A 170 -24.05 -2.50 -21.64
N THR A 171 -25.20 -3.11 -21.42
CA THR A 171 -25.56 -4.37 -22.05
C THR A 171 -25.60 -4.06 -23.54
N THR A 172 -24.42 -3.91 -24.14
CA THR A 172 -24.19 -4.19 -25.55
C THR A 172 -24.74 -5.58 -25.67
N GLU A 173 -25.89 -5.68 -26.34
CA GLU A 173 -26.62 -6.92 -26.56
C GLU A 173 -25.59 -8.01 -26.78
N ALA A 174 -25.51 -8.93 -25.81
CA ALA A 174 -24.60 -10.05 -25.94
C ALA A 174 -24.93 -10.65 -27.31
N PRO A 175 -23.97 -10.73 -28.25
CA PRO A 175 -24.26 -11.36 -29.52
C PRO A 175 -24.90 -12.71 -29.20
N GLN A 176 -26.03 -13.02 -29.84
CA GLN A 176 -26.83 -14.23 -29.63
C GLN A 176 -26.05 -15.50 -30.05
N SER A 177 -24.90 -15.71 -29.44
CA SER A 177 -23.94 -16.75 -29.73
C SER A 177 -23.70 -17.49 -28.43
N THR A 178 -24.60 -18.45 -28.20
CA THR A 178 -24.34 -19.78 -27.64
C THR A 178 -23.01 -19.95 -26.90
N PHE A 179 -22.84 -19.28 -25.76
CA PHE A 179 -21.80 -19.69 -24.81
C PHE A 179 -22.37 -20.82 -23.95
N VAL A 180 -22.32 -22.03 -24.50
CA VAL A 180 -22.63 -23.26 -23.78
C VAL A 180 -21.43 -23.58 -22.88
N TRP A 181 -21.61 -23.45 -21.56
CA TRP A 181 -20.67 -23.99 -20.57
C TRP A 181 -20.54 -25.51 -20.83
N GLY A 182 -19.44 -25.92 -21.48
CA GLY A 182 -19.19 -27.31 -21.85
C GLY A 182 -18.59 -27.56 -23.23
N GLN A 183 -18.61 -26.59 -24.16
CA GLN A 183 -17.93 -26.76 -25.45
C GLN A 183 -16.43 -26.46 -25.33
N GLN A 184 -15.72 -27.40 -24.72
CA GLN A 184 -14.29 -27.54 -24.85
C GLN A 184 -13.95 -27.68 -26.33
N ARG A 185 -13.26 -26.66 -26.87
CA ARG A 185 -12.79 -26.60 -28.26
C ARG A 185 -12.24 -27.95 -28.71
N GLN A 186 -12.97 -28.67 -29.55
CA GLN A 186 -12.38 -29.70 -30.38
C GLN A 186 -11.55 -28.98 -31.43
N LYS A 187 -10.28 -28.79 -31.11
CA LYS A 187 -9.24 -28.40 -32.05
C LYS A 187 -9.19 -29.53 -33.08
N THR A 188 -9.51 -29.22 -34.34
CA THR A 188 -9.32 -30.12 -35.48
C THR A 188 -7.85 -30.53 -35.53
N VAL A 189 -7.56 -31.73 -35.04
CA VAL A 189 -6.29 -32.42 -35.20
C VAL A 189 -6.57 -33.64 -36.06
N ASN A 190 -5.70 -33.84 -37.05
CA ASN A 190 -5.61 -35.00 -37.93
C ASN A 190 -5.95 -36.35 -37.25
N PRO A 191 -6.49 -37.33 -38.00
CA PRO A 191 -6.89 -38.63 -37.47
C PRO A 191 -5.69 -39.36 -36.85
N THR A 192 -5.62 -39.33 -35.52
CA THR A 192 -4.71 -40.11 -34.69
C THR A 192 -5.50 -41.30 -34.16
N PRO A 193 -4.94 -42.53 -34.16
CA PRO A 193 -5.66 -43.76 -33.84
C PRO A 193 -6.31 -43.70 -32.45
N THR A 194 -7.56 -44.20 -32.42
CA THR A 194 -8.45 -44.32 -31.26
C THR A 194 -7.69 -44.79 -30.01
N PRO A 195 -7.62 -43.97 -28.94
CA PRO A 195 -7.11 -44.45 -27.67
C PRO A 195 -8.08 -45.50 -27.09
N PRO A 196 -7.57 -46.55 -26.43
CA PRO A 196 -8.40 -47.60 -25.85
C PRO A 196 -9.40 -47.00 -24.88
N GLN A 197 -10.68 -47.35 -25.04
CA GLN A 197 -11.71 -46.94 -24.09
C GLN A 197 -11.33 -47.45 -22.70
N LEU A 198 -11.18 -46.53 -21.75
CA LEU A 198 -11.15 -46.87 -20.33
C LEU A 198 -12.53 -47.42 -19.97
N SER A 199 -12.59 -48.73 -19.71
CA SER A 199 -13.77 -49.38 -19.13
C SER A 199 -13.99 -48.89 -17.69
N GLU A 200 -15.25 -48.86 -17.27
CA GLU A 200 -15.65 -48.46 -15.91
C GLU A 200 -14.97 -49.30 -14.81
N ASP A 201 -14.46 -50.49 -15.14
CA ASP A 201 -13.71 -51.35 -14.23
C ASP A 201 -12.34 -50.81 -13.79
N SER A 202 -11.84 -49.73 -14.41
CA SER A 202 -10.57 -49.10 -14.03
C SER A 202 -10.70 -48.04 -12.94
N PHE A 203 -11.90 -47.73 -12.46
CA PHE A 203 -12.08 -46.80 -11.36
C PHE A 203 -12.07 -47.55 -10.02
N PRO A 204 -11.06 -47.34 -9.15
CA PRO A 204 -11.06 -47.95 -7.83
C PRO A 204 -12.28 -47.47 -7.05
N ALA A 205 -12.98 -48.42 -6.40
CA ALA A 205 -14.14 -48.11 -5.58
C ALA A 205 -13.78 -47.03 -4.54
N LEU A 206 -14.63 -45.99 -4.46
CA LEU A 206 -14.45 -44.92 -3.49
C LEU A 206 -14.40 -45.53 -2.07
N PRO A 207 -13.45 -45.11 -1.22
CA PRO A 207 -13.39 -45.61 0.14
C PRO A 207 -14.70 -45.26 0.87
N PRO A 208 -15.28 -46.19 1.65
CA PRO A 208 -16.51 -45.91 2.39
C PRO A 208 -16.35 -44.68 3.31
N PRO A 209 -17.43 -43.94 3.58
CA PRO A 209 -17.37 -42.76 4.44
C PRO A 209 -16.98 -43.17 5.87
N GLY A 210 -15.70 -43.00 6.23
CA GLY A 210 -15.18 -43.36 7.55
C GLY A 210 -13.66 -43.39 7.70
N TYR A 211 -12.90 -43.57 6.61
CA TYR A 211 -11.43 -43.66 6.69
C TYR A 211 -10.80 -42.28 6.58
N ARG A 212 -10.67 -41.61 7.73
CA ARG A 212 -9.80 -40.43 7.86
C ARG A 212 -8.37 -40.91 8.04
N THR A 213 -7.70 -41.29 6.96
CA THR A 213 -6.27 -41.63 6.99
C THR A 213 -5.48 -40.38 7.38
N LYS A 214 -4.81 -40.44 8.54
CA LYS A 214 -3.83 -39.44 8.94
C LYS A 214 -2.69 -39.46 7.92
N LEU A 215 -2.73 -38.52 6.97
CA LEU A 215 -1.69 -38.33 5.98
C LEU A 215 -0.41 -37.91 6.71
N LYS A 216 0.51 -38.86 6.89
CA LYS A 216 1.88 -38.62 7.37
C LYS A 216 2.65 -38.07 6.17
N THR A 217 2.87 -36.77 6.13
CA THR A 217 3.71 -36.11 5.13
C THR A 217 5.15 -36.60 5.27
N PRO A 218 5.77 -37.17 4.22
CA PRO A 218 7.19 -37.49 4.24
C PRO A 218 8.02 -36.31 3.73
N GLY A 219 9.10 -36.01 4.47
CA GLY A 219 10.34 -35.47 3.92
C GLY A 219 10.34 -34.01 3.49
N GLN A 220 10.58 -33.09 4.43
CA GLN A 220 11.24 -31.82 4.11
C GLN A 220 12.65 -31.85 4.68
N ASN A 221 13.60 -31.63 3.78
CA ASN A 221 15.04 -31.84 3.89
C ASN A 221 15.68 -31.34 5.19
N GLN A 222 16.54 -32.22 5.73
CA GLN A 222 17.67 -31.84 6.56
C GLN A 222 18.60 -30.94 5.72
N SER A 223 18.76 -29.70 6.14
CA SER A 223 19.88 -28.83 5.78
C SER A 223 20.45 -28.26 7.08
N MET A 224 21.76 -28.04 7.05
CA MET A 224 22.68 -28.22 8.15
C MET A 224 22.39 -27.39 9.39
N GLN A 225 22.65 -28.03 10.53
CA GLN A 225 23.02 -27.36 11.76
C GLN A 225 24.27 -26.52 11.50
N GLU A 226 24.17 -25.21 11.74
CA GLU A 226 25.32 -24.47 12.24
C GLU A 226 24.87 -23.65 13.45
N THR A 227 25.63 -23.89 14.51
CA THR A 227 25.42 -23.52 15.89
C THR A 227 25.78 -22.04 16.06
N MET A 228 24.83 -21.19 16.43
CA MET A 228 25.14 -20.02 17.28
C MET A 228 24.04 -19.81 18.31
N THR A 229 24.37 -20.24 19.52
CA THR A 229 23.75 -19.87 20.78
C THR A 229 23.73 -18.35 20.94
N ASN A 230 22.54 -17.75 20.93
CA ASN A 230 22.33 -16.46 21.59
C ASN A 230 21.25 -16.65 22.67
N GLN A 231 21.74 -16.95 23.87
CA GLN A 231 21.00 -16.73 25.10
C GLN A 231 20.63 -15.25 25.19
N TRP A 232 19.35 -14.95 25.22
CA TRP A 232 18.85 -13.69 25.76
C TRP A 232 17.89 -14.03 26.90
N THR A 233 18.40 -13.88 28.12
CA THR A 233 17.61 -13.85 29.34
C THR A 233 16.97 -12.46 29.49
N PRO A 234 15.69 -12.37 29.90
CA PRO A 234 15.08 -11.09 30.25
C PRO A 234 15.18 -10.89 31.77
N LYS A 235 16.04 -9.97 32.23
CA LYS A 235 15.93 -9.35 33.56
C LYS A 235 16.80 -8.09 33.67
N GLN A 236 16.27 -7.13 34.43
CA GLN A 236 16.73 -5.74 34.70
C GLN A 236 16.23 -4.71 33.67
N GLN A 237 15.06 -4.09 33.86
CA GLN A 237 14.55 -3.25 34.96
C GLN A 237 15.17 -1.84 34.97
N LEU A 238 14.29 -0.87 34.65
CA LEU A 238 14.26 0.55 35.01
C LEU A 238 15.59 1.27 35.25
N GLN A 239 15.91 2.25 34.39
CA GLN A 239 16.22 3.63 34.81
C GLN A 239 16.39 4.56 33.61
N SER A 240 15.46 5.50 33.46
CA SER A 240 15.68 6.92 33.13
C SER A 240 14.38 7.51 32.56
N CYS A 241 13.54 8.00 33.47
CA CYS A 241 12.55 9.01 33.14
C CYS A 241 13.31 10.31 32.84
N ILE A 242 13.25 10.78 31.60
CA ILE A 242 13.62 12.16 31.27
C ILE A 242 12.52 13.05 31.85
N ALA A 243 12.83 13.71 32.96
CA ALA A 243 12.04 14.79 33.52
C ALA A 243 12.22 16.03 32.64
N VAL A 244 11.24 16.33 31.77
CA VAL A 244 11.05 17.68 31.25
C VAL A 244 10.06 18.39 32.17
N LYS A 245 10.58 19.15 33.13
CA LYS A 245 9.81 20.15 33.86
C LYS A 245 9.48 21.29 32.89
N GLY A 246 8.34 21.18 32.20
CA GLY A 246 7.69 22.31 31.55
C GLY A 246 6.89 23.09 32.59
N GLN A 247 7.38 24.28 32.95
CA GLN A 247 6.68 25.22 33.81
C GLN A 247 5.44 25.73 33.07
N ASN A 248 4.26 25.43 33.60
CA ASN A 248 3.03 26.13 33.29
C ASN A 248 3.12 27.54 33.90
N THR A 249 3.27 28.56 33.07
CA THR A 249 2.97 29.94 33.43
C THR A 249 1.47 30.19 33.19
N PRO A 250 0.70 30.66 34.19
CA PRO A 250 -0.64 31.19 33.94
C PRO A 250 -0.52 32.55 33.24
N VAL A 251 -1.12 32.66 32.06
CA VAL A 251 -1.36 33.95 31.39
C VAL A 251 -2.40 34.69 32.23
N LEU A 252 -1.94 35.73 32.92
CA LEU A 252 -2.75 36.67 33.68
C LEU A 252 -3.46 37.57 32.67
N VAL A 253 -4.78 37.44 32.59
CA VAL A 253 -5.66 38.31 31.81
C VAL A 253 -5.83 39.60 32.61
N GLU A 254 -5.11 40.65 32.24
CA GLU A 254 -5.31 42.00 32.80
C GLU A 254 -6.21 42.85 31.90
N ASN A 255 -7.10 43.55 32.58
CA ASN A 255 -8.28 44.25 32.08
C ASN A 255 -7.93 45.45 31.21
N ILE A 256 -8.62 45.58 30.07
CA ILE A 256 -8.69 46.80 29.28
C ILE A 256 -9.80 47.67 29.87
N ILE A 257 -9.41 48.74 30.58
CA ILE A 257 -10.30 49.84 30.96
C ILE A 257 -10.34 50.84 29.81
N LEU A 258 -11.53 51.09 29.26
CA LEU A 258 -11.78 52.16 28.28
C LEU A 258 -12.05 53.48 29.02
N PRO A 259 -11.42 54.60 28.64
CA PRO A 259 -11.81 55.92 29.14
C PRO A 259 -13.09 56.40 28.44
N GLY A 260 -14.06 56.82 29.26
CA GLY A 260 -15.28 57.48 28.83
C GLY A 260 -15.03 58.89 28.30
N THR A 261 -15.74 59.22 27.23
CA THR A 261 -15.93 60.58 26.71
C THR A 261 -17.21 61.17 27.30
N LEU A 262 -17.07 62.31 27.97
CA LEU A 262 -18.07 63.37 28.09
C LEU A 262 -17.48 64.62 27.43
#